data_AF-A0A352VSM8-F1
#
_entry.id   AF-A0A352VSM8-F1
#
_cell.length_a   1.000
_cell.length_b   1.000
_cell.length_c   1.000
_cell.angle_alpha   90.00
_cell.angle_beta   90.00
_cell.angle_gamma   90.00
#
_symmetry.space_group_name_H-M   'P 1'
#
loop_
_entity.id
_entity.type
_entity.pdbx_description
1 polymer ?
#
loop_
_entity_poly.entity_id
_entity_poly.type
_entity_poly.pdbx_seq_one_letter_code
_entity_poly.pdbx_strand_id
1 'polypeptide(L)'
;ETHGRHEISAWGTLAGTYGAGDPRTPWTDCGAASSGCPSGNGADGQTIHYRQEKYPTKDDDIPVVKGTDMRLLEAENALLNADLVGAMAKINEARAFFGLGALVATTIGSITGGDGGGAHPTSMTGWDILDRERHLTNWLEGRRLWDLHRWNHPHLDGGGVVYFATVARRASCFPISDDECQVNENIDSTSKCFTS
;
A
#
# COMPACT_ATOMS: atom_id res chain seq x y z
N GLU A 1 -13.05 15.98 15.06
CA GLU A 1 -11.60 15.79 14.80
C GLU A 1 -10.82 16.90 15.49
N THR A 2 -10.02 16.57 16.50
CA THR A 2 -9.12 17.53 17.16
C THR A 2 -7.86 17.70 16.31
N HIS A 3 -7.78 18.85 15.67
CA HIS A 3 -6.83 19.33 14.67
C HIS A 3 -5.41 19.60 15.23
N GLY A 4 -5.07 19.06 16.40
CA GLY A 4 -3.79 19.33 17.09
C GLY A 4 -2.69 18.30 16.81
N ARG A 5 -3.03 17.12 16.30
CA ARG A 5 -2.09 16.02 16.04
C ARG A 5 -2.40 15.35 14.71
N HIS A 6 -1.64 15.69 13.68
CA HIS A 6 -1.70 15.04 12.36
C HIS A 6 -0.89 13.74 12.37
N GLU A 7 -1.32 12.78 13.17
CA GLU A 7 -0.62 11.49 13.34
C GLU A 7 -1.27 10.44 12.43
N ILE A 8 -0.53 9.99 11.41
CA ILE A 8 -0.92 8.86 10.56
C ILE A 8 -0.24 7.61 11.13
N SER A 9 -1.02 6.57 11.40
CA SER A 9 -0.48 5.33 11.99
C SER A 9 -0.35 4.21 10.97
N ALA A 10 0.67 3.36 11.14
CA ALA A 10 0.74 2.06 10.46
C ALA A 10 -0.21 1.01 11.08
N TRP A 11 -0.85 1.32 12.22
CA TRP A 11 -1.79 0.44 12.88
C TRP A 11 -2.93 0.04 11.93
N GLY A 12 -3.26 -1.25 11.90
CA GLY A 12 -4.32 -1.79 11.06
C GLY A 12 -4.00 -1.80 9.54
N THR A 13 -2.75 -1.55 9.15
CA THR A 13 -2.31 -1.66 7.75
C THR A 13 -1.53 -2.96 7.51
N LEU A 14 -1.39 -3.38 6.26
CA LEU A 14 -0.56 -4.54 5.89
C LEU A 14 0.89 -4.39 6.37
N ALA A 15 1.46 -3.18 6.22
CA ALA A 15 2.79 -2.84 6.74
C ALA A 15 2.88 -2.99 8.27
N GLY A 16 1.83 -2.59 9.00
CA GLY A 16 1.73 -2.80 10.44
C GLY A 16 1.63 -4.27 10.84
N THR A 17 0.99 -5.12 10.03
CA THR A 17 0.83 -6.56 10.29
C THR A 17 2.13 -7.35 10.11
N TYR A 18 2.96 -6.97 9.12
CA TYR A 18 4.25 -7.63 8.88
C TYR A 18 5.30 -7.36 9.97
N GLY A 19 5.00 -6.43 10.89
CA GLY A 19 5.83 -6.15 12.05
C GLY A 19 6.93 -5.12 11.76
N ALA A 20 7.51 -4.57 12.82
CA ALA A 20 8.71 -3.72 12.75
C ALA A 20 9.96 -4.45 12.22
N GLY A 21 9.85 -5.75 11.92
CA GLY A 21 10.91 -6.61 11.40
C GLY A 21 10.98 -6.72 9.87
N ASP A 22 9.99 -6.18 9.13
CA ASP A 22 10.17 -5.99 7.68
C ASP A 22 10.98 -4.71 7.45
N PRO A 23 12.24 -4.80 6.96
CA PRO A 23 13.11 -3.64 6.79
C PRO A 23 12.59 -2.63 5.75
N ARG A 24 11.60 -3.00 4.95
CA ARG A 24 10.97 -2.11 3.95
C ARG A 24 9.93 -1.18 4.58
N THR A 25 9.37 -1.58 5.71
CA THR A 25 8.28 -0.87 6.40
C THR A 25 8.59 -0.63 7.88
N PRO A 26 9.66 0.11 8.20
CA PRO A 26 10.03 0.36 9.59
C PRO A 26 8.98 1.23 10.29
N TRP A 27 8.60 0.82 11.49
CA TRP A 27 7.70 1.57 12.38
C TRP A 27 8.03 1.30 13.84
N THR A 28 7.68 2.25 14.72
CA THR A 28 7.85 2.16 16.18
C THR A 28 6.50 1.97 16.85
N ASP A 29 6.36 0.98 17.73
CA ASP A 29 5.20 0.85 18.62
C ASP A 29 5.28 1.90 19.73
N CYS A 30 4.46 2.95 19.63
CA CYS A 30 4.46 3.99 20.65
C CYS A 30 3.74 3.58 21.95
N GLY A 31 2.93 2.52 21.93
CA GLY A 31 2.29 1.97 23.13
C GLY A 31 3.30 1.39 24.13
N ALA A 32 4.48 1.02 23.66
CA ALA A 32 5.57 0.55 24.52
C ALA A 32 6.21 1.72 25.30
N ALA A 33 6.30 1.59 26.63
CA ALA A 33 6.87 2.63 27.50
C ALA A 33 8.33 3.01 27.16
N SER A 34 9.07 2.12 26.51
CA SER A 34 10.46 2.33 26.07
C SER A 34 10.60 2.97 24.68
N SER A 35 9.51 3.28 23.99
CA SER A 35 9.50 3.73 22.59
C SER A 35 9.98 5.17 22.38
N GLY A 36 10.04 5.97 23.45
CA GLY A 36 10.39 7.39 23.36
C GLY A 36 9.37 8.22 22.58
N CYS A 37 8.19 7.68 22.28
CA CYS A 37 7.13 8.42 21.62
C CYS A 37 6.47 9.44 22.58
N PRO A 38 6.07 10.62 22.10
CA PRO A 38 5.36 11.60 22.93
C PRO A 38 3.98 11.14 23.42
N SER A 39 3.41 10.08 22.84
CA SER A 39 2.11 9.50 23.16
C SER A 39 2.05 8.06 22.71
N GLY A 40 1.48 7.18 23.53
CA GLY A 40 1.29 5.77 23.15
C GLY A 40 0.07 5.50 22.28
N ASN A 41 -0.95 6.36 22.41
CA ASN A 41 -2.15 6.30 21.58
C ASN A 41 -2.13 7.42 20.54
N GLY A 42 -2.82 7.20 19.44
CA GLY A 42 -3.02 8.18 18.37
C GLY A 42 -3.94 9.33 18.79
N ALA A 43 -4.30 10.17 17.82
CA ALA A 43 -5.09 11.38 18.07
C ALA A 43 -6.50 11.12 18.64
N ASP A 44 -7.03 9.90 18.52
CA ASP A 44 -8.30 9.47 19.12
C ASP A 44 -8.20 9.16 20.62
N GLY A 45 -6.98 9.07 21.16
CA GLY A 45 -6.70 8.70 22.55
C GLY A 45 -6.97 7.24 22.89
N GLN A 46 -7.36 6.40 21.92
CA GLN A 46 -7.77 5.01 22.14
C GLN A 46 -6.91 4.01 21.37
N THR A 47 -6.62 4.29 20.10
CA THR A 47 -5.89 3.36 19.23
C THR A 47 -4.39 3.49 19.47
N ILE A 48 -3.69 2.35 19.60
CA ILE A 48 -2.23 2.35 19.71
C ILE A 48 -1.61 3.01 18.47
N HIS A 49 -0.64 3.89 18.68
CA HIS A 49 0.04 4.57 17.58
C HIS A 49 1.28 3.79 17.14
N TYR A 50 1.24 3.22 15.93
CA TYR A 50 2.45 2.79 15.23
C TYR A 50 3.00 3.94 14.38
N ARG A 51 4.08 4.57 14.85
CA ARG A 51 4.74 5.69 14.16
C ARG A 51 5.59 5.16 13.02
N GLN A 52 5.43 5.75 11.85
CA GLN A 52 6.15 5.35 10.63
C GLN A 52 7.56 5.92 10.65
N GLU A 53 8.58 5.10 10.36
CA GLU A 53 10.00 5.46 10.51
C GLU A 53 10.76 5.40 9.17
N LYS A 54 10.05 5.34 8.04
CA LYS A 54 10.70 5.22 6.72
C LYS A 54 11.36 6.53 6.26
N TYR A 55 10.73 7.64 6.61
CA TYR A 55 11.21 9.01 6.36
C TYR A 55 11.18 9.76 7.69
N PRO A 56 12.15 9.50 8.61
CA PRO A 56 12.21 10.14 9.92
C PRO A 56 12.35 11.67 9.89
N THR A 57 12.87 12.25 8.82
CA THR A 57 13.10 13.69 8.69
C THR A 57 12.44 14.28 7.45
N LYS A 58 12.26 15.61 7.45
CA LYS A 58 11.73 16.34 6.29
C LYS A 58 12.73 16.46 5.14
N ASP A 59 14.00 16.21 5.44
CA ASP A 59 15.11 16.30 4.48
C ASP A 59 15.43 14.94 3.85
N ASP A 60 14.71 13.88 4.22
CA ASP A 60 14.95 12.56 3.67
C ASP A 60 14.57 12.48 2.20
N ASP A 61 15.45 11.86 1.41
CA ASP A 61 15.22 11.66 -0.01
C ASP A 61 14.02 10.73 -0.25
N ILE A 62 13.05 11.24 -1.02
CA ILE A 62 11.92 10.43 -1.50
C ILE A 62 12.28 9.85 -2.87
N PRO A 63 12.51 8.53 -2.98
CA PRO A 63 12.91 7.92 -4.23
C PRO A 63 11.75 7.95 -5.22
N VAL A 64 11.95 8.62 -6.35
CA VAL A 64 10.97 8.63 -7.45
C VAL A 64 10.97 7.27 -8.16
N VAL A 65 12.13 6.64 -8.33
CA VAL A 65 12.30 5.35 -9.01
C VAL A 65 13.33 4.51 -8.27
N LYS A 66 13.09 3.20 -8.15
CA LYS A 66 14.03 2.24 -7.54
C LYS A 66 14.13 0.97 -8.36
N GLY A 67 15.32 0.36 -8.38
CA GLY A 67 15.54 -0.93 -9.04
C GLY A 67 14.66 -2.05 -8.47
N THR A 68 14.37 -2.03 -7.16
CA THR A 68 13.48 -3.01 -6.52
C THR A 68 12.05 -2.93 -7.04
N ASP A 69 11.52 -1.73 -7.28
CA ASP A 69 10.20 -1.55 -7.91
C ASP A 69 10.22 -2.04 -9.37
N MET A 70 11.30 -1.77 -10.11
CA MET A 70 11.46 -2.26 -11.48
C MET A 70 11.47 -3.79 -11.54
N ARG A 71 12.11 -4.49 -10.58
CA ARG A 71 12.04 -5.95 -10.48
C ARG A 71 10.62 -6.46 -10.24
N LEU A 72 9.83 -5.75 -9.45
CA LEU A 72 8.44 -6.13 -9.23
C LEU A 72 7.56 -5.88 -10.47
N LEU A 73 7.86 -4.87 -11.29
CA LEU A 73 7.20 -4.69 -12.60
C LEU A 73 7.60 -5.78 -13.59
N GLU A 74 8.86 -6.20 -13.61
CA GLU A 74 9.30 -7.36 -14.39
C GLU A 74 8.56 -8.64 -13.94
N ALA A 75 8.38 -8.83 -12.64
CA ALA A 75 7.62 -9.94 -12.08
C ALA A 75 6.15 -9.90 -12.51
N GLU A 76 5.54 -8.71 -12.49
CA GLU A 76 4.18 -8.52 -12.98
C GLU A 76 4.03 -8.91 -14.44
N ASN A 77 4.94 -8.44 -15.29
CA ASN A 77 4.96 -8.81 -16.70
C ASN A 77 5.09 -10.34 -16.88
N ALA A 78 5.93 -11.01 -16.07
CA ALA A 78 6.04 -12.45 -16.10
C ALA A 78 4.71 -13.15 -15.73
N LEU A 79 4.01 -12.69 -14.69
CA LEU A 79 2.69 -13.24 -14.30
C LEU A 79 1.62 -13.01 -15.39
N LEU A 80 1.62 -11.87 -16.05
CA LEU A 80 0.72 -11.59 -17.19
C LEU A 80 0.96 -12.58 -18.35
N ASN A 81 2.20 -13.06 -18.51
CA ASN A 81 2.58 -14.06 -19.51
C ASN A 81 2.55 -15.50 -18.96
N ALA A 82 1.89 -15.73 -17.81
CA ALA A 82 1.80 -17.03 -17.14
C ALA A 82 3.17 -17.67 -16.75
N ASP A 83 4.22 -16.87 -16.64
CA ASP A 83 5.55 -17.30 -16.20
C ASP A 83 5.72 -17.12 -14.69
N LEU A 84 5.25 -18.11 -13.93
CA LEU A 84 5.37 -18.12 -12.47
C LEU A 84 6.83 -18.18 -12.00
N VAL A 85 7.68 -18.94 -12.70
CA VAL A 85 9.08 -19.13 -12.31
C VAL A 85 9.85 -17.83 -12.46
N GLY A 86 9.70 -17.15 -13.61
CA GLY A 86 10.27 -15.83 -13.86
C GLY A 86 9.75 -14.79 -12.87
N ALA A 87 8.45 -14.77 -12.58
CA ALA A 87 7.88 -13.87 -11.59
C ALA A 87 8.50 -14.05 -10.20
N MET A 88 8.58 -15.30 -9.71
CA MET A 88 9.15 -15.58 -8.41
C MET A 88 10.64 -15.29 -8.33
N ALA A 89 11.39 -15.50 -9.43
CA ALA A 89 12.81 -15.13 -9.48
C ALA A 89 12.99 -13.61 -9.25
N LYS A 90 12.18 -12.78 -9.91
CA LYS A 90 12.23 -11.32 -9.79
C LYS A 90 11.77 -10.80 -8.43
N ILE A 91 10.71 -11.37 -7.88
CA ILE A 91 10.25 -11.06 -6.52
C ILE A 91 11.36 -11.39 -5.51
N ASN A 92 11.97 -12.58 -5.62
CA ASN A 92 13.00 -13.00 -4.70
C ASN A 92 14.31 -12.21 -4.85
N GLU A 93 14.63 -11.71 -6.05
CA GLU A 93 15.73 -10.74 -6.26
C GLU A 93 15.48 -9.45 -5.46
N ALA A 94 14.26 -8.90 -5.54
CA ALA A 94 13.89 -7.71 -4.76
C ALA A 94 13.92 -7.98 -3.24
N ARG A 95 13.47 -9.16 -2.79
CA ARG A 95 13.52 -9.56 -1.38
C ARG A 95 14.94 -9.71 -0.85
N ALA A 96 15.82 -10.33 -1.64
CA ALA A 96 17.22 -10.51 -1.29
C ALA A 96 17.95 -9.17 -1.07
N PHE A 97 17.62 -8.13 -1.85
CA PHE A 97 18.14 -6.78 -1.63
C PHE A 97 17.86 -6.24 -0.21
N PHE A 98 16.72 -6.61 0.37
CA PHE A 98 16.33 -6.25 1.73
C PHE A 98 16.75 -7.29 2.78
N GLY A 99 17.55 -8.30 2.43
CA GLY A 99 17.94 -9.38 3.34
C GLY A 99 16.79 -10.32 3.72
N LEU A 100 15.69 -10.31 2.98
CA LEU A 100 14.53 -11.15 3.23
C LEU A 100 14.68 -12.52 2.55
N GLY A 101 14.24 -13.58 3.23
CA GLY A 101 14.23 -14.94 2.68
C GLY A 101 13.32 -15.09 1.46
N ALA A 102 13.68 -15.99 0.55
CA ALA A 102 12.90 -16.28 -0.66
C ALA A 102 11.50 -16.82 -0.32
N LEU A 103 10.51 -16.42 -1.11
CA LEU A 103 9.17 -16.98 -1.10
C LEU A 103 9.00 -17.97 -2.26
N VAL A 104 8.03 -18.86 -2.11
CA VAL A 104 7.65 -19.84 -3.13
C VAL A 104 6.14 -19.75 -3.34
N ALA A 105 5.74 -19.55 -4.60
CA ALA A 105 4.37 -19.75 -5.03
C ALA A 105 4.26 -21.08 -5.79
N THR A 106 3.17 -21.81 -5.57
CA THR A 106 2.87 -23.06 -6.29
C THR A 106 1.86 -22.88 -7.41
N THR A 107 1.14 -21.76 -7.44
CA THR A 107 0.14 -21.43 -8.45
C THR A 107 0.21 -19.94 -8.83
N ILE A 108 -0.23 -19.59 -10.04
CA ILE A 108 -0.25 -18.20 -10.51
C ILE A 108 -1.27 -17.37 -9.74
N GLY A 109 -2.49 -17.90 -9.55
CA GLY A 109 -3.60 -17.19 -8.90
C GLY A 109 -4.18 -16.06 -9.74
N SER A 110 -4.78 -15.07 -9.06
CA SER A 110 -5.35 -13.86 -9.65
C SER A 110 -5.15 -12.70 -8.68
N ILE A 111 -4.92 -11.49 -9.21
CA ILE A 111 -4.83 -10.24 -8.43
C ILE A 111 -6.08 -9.97 -7.58
N THR A 112 -7.22 -10.58 -7.93
CA THR A 112 -8.51 -10.44 -7.24
C THR A 112 -8.93 -11.70 -6.45
N GLY A 113 -8.11 -12.76 -6.44
CA GLY A 113 -8.52 -14.11 -6.05
C GLY A 113 -8.13 -14.59 -4.65
N GLY A 114 -7.29 -13.86 -3.91
CA GLY A 114 -6.83 -14.25 -2.58
C GLY A 114 -7.86 -14.02 -1.46
N ASP A 115 -7.66 -14.67 -0.30
CA ASP A 115 -8.42 -14.41 0.93
C ASP A 115 -8.38 -12.90 1.26
N GLY A 116 -9.55 -12.24 1.32
CA GLY A 116 -9.62 -10.79 1.55
C GLY A 116 -9.38 -9.91 0.30
N GLY A 117 -9.31 -10.50 -0.90
CA GLY A 117 -9.33 -9.77 -2.18
C GLY A 117 -7.98 -9.32 -2.73
N GLY A 118 -6.87 -9.93 -2.30
CA GLY A 118 -5.48 -9.60 -2.68
C GLY A 118 -4.55 -9.54 -1.46
N ALA A 119 -3.31 -9.03 -1.61
CA ALA A 119 -2.22 -8.80 -0.63
C ALA A 119 -2.41 -9.33 0.81
N HIS A 120 -2.77 -10.60 0.97
CA HIS A 120 -3.02 -11.19 2.28
C HIS A 120 -1.73 -11.77 2.84
N PRO A 121 -1.46 -11.67 4.16
CA PRO A 121 -0.21 -12.15 4.71
C PRO A 121 0.08 -13.64 4.48
N THR A 122 -0.98 -14.45 4.40
CA THR A 122 -0.89 -15.92 4.27
C THR A 122 -1.09 -16.43 2.85
N SER A 123 -1.57 -15.61 1.91
CA SER A 123 -1.76 -16.08 0.53
C SER A 123 -0.42 -16.18 -0.20
N MET A 124 -0.24 -17.29 -0.94
CA MET A 124 1.01 -17.66 -1.61
C MET A 124 0.81 -17.96 -3.11
N THR A 125 -0.23 -17.42 -3.74
CA THR A 125 -0.29 -17.40 -5.20
C THR A 125 0.66 -16.35 -5.75
N GLY A 126 1.15 -16.50 -6.99
CA GLY A 126 2.08 -15.55 -7.61
C GLY A 126 1.57 -14.10 -7.58
N TRP A 127 0.30 -13.88 -7.93
CA TRP A 127 -0.32 -12.56 -7.89
C TRP A 127 -0.49 -12.00 -6.48
N ASP A 128 -0.86 -12.81 -5.50
CA ASP A 128 -1.01 -12.35 -4.11
C ASP A 128 0.33 -11.99 -3.48
N ILE A 129 1.38 -12.78 -3.79
CA ILE A 129 2.75 -12.46 -3.38
C ILE A 129 3.16 -11.14 -4.03
N LEU A 130 2.96 -10.97 -5.34
CA LEU A 130 3.34 -9.73 -6.02
C LEU A 130 2.64 -8.51 -5.43
N ASP A 131 1.33 -8.55 -5.23
CA ASP A 131 0.56 -7.45 -4.67
C ASP A 131 1.07 -7.04 -3.28
N ARG A 132 1.31 -8.03 -2.41
CA ARG A 132 1.92 -7.80 -1.10
C ARG A 132 3.33 -7.21 -1.21
N GLU A 133 4.18 -7.78 -2.04
CA GLU A 133 5.57 -7.34 -2.15
C GLU A 133 5.67 -5.94 -2.76
N ARG A 134 4.77 -5.56 -3.68
CA ARG A 134 4.64 -4.18 -4.18
C ARG A 134 4.15 -3.23 -3.09
N HIS A 135 3.16 -3.62 -2.29
CA HIS A 135 2.69 -2.81 -1.16
C HIS A 135 3.81 -2.52 -0.16
N LEU A 136 4.55 -3.54 0.28
CA LEU A 136 5.60 -3.40 1.29
C LEU A 136 6.82 -2.66 0.75
N THR A 137 7.27 -2.99 -0.46
CA THR A 137 8.45 -2.37 -1.09
C THR A 137 8.25 -0.88 -1.39
N ASN A 138 7.02 -0.49 -1.74
CA ASN A 138 6.66 0.88 -2.12
C ASN A 138 5.84 1.59 -1.03
N TRP A 139 5.89 1.11 0.21
CA TRP A 139 5.19 1.72 1.33
C TRP A 139 5.62 3.19 1.51
N LEU A 140 4.67 4.10 1.66
CA LEU A 140 4.90 5.57 1.74
C LEU A 140 5.55 6.22 0.52
N GLU A 141 5.55 5.55 -0.63
CA GLU A 141 6.16 6.06 -1.88
C GLU A 141 5.11 6.40 -2.96
N GLY A 142 3.84 6.57 -2.59
CA GLY A 142 2.80 7.06 -3.50
C GLY A 142 2.37 6.10 -4.62
N ARG A 143 2.76 4.83 -4.58
CA ARG A 143 2.43 3.84 -5.63
C ARG A 143 1.10 3.11 -5.41
N ARG A 144 0.66 2.95 -4.16
CA ARG A 144 -0.46 2.06 -3.81
C ARG A 144 -1.76 2.44 -4.51
N LEU A 145 -2.13 3.72 -4.57
CA LEU A 145 -3.38 4.14 -5.23
C LEU A 145 -3.42 3.72 -6.71
N TRP A 146 -2.30 3.85 -7.41
CA TRP A 146 -2.18 3.49 -8.82
C TRP A 146 -2.26 1.98 -9.04
N ASP A 147 -1.62 1.20 -8.17
CA ASP A 147 -1.75 -0.27 -8.16
C ASP A 147 -3.21 -0.68 -7.93
N LEU A 148 -3.91 -0.05 -6.97
CA LEU A 148 -5.33 -0.33 -6.73
C LEU A 148 -6.20 0.02 -7.95
N HIS A 149 -5.97 1.19 -8.57
CA HIS A 149 -6.74 1.66 -9.72
C HIS A 149 -6.57 0.75 -10.94
N ARG A 150 -5.31 0.54 -11.37
CA ARG A 150 -5.00 -0.16 -12.62
C ARG A 150 -5.36 -1.64 -12.61
N TRP A 151 -5.35 -2.25 -11.43
CA TRP A 151 -5.77 -3.63 -11.24
C TRP A 151 -7.26 -3.79 -10.97
N ASN A 152 -8.02 -2.68 -10.89
CA ASN A 152 -9.40 -2.70 -10.42
C ASN A 152 -9.53 -3.49 -9.11
N HIS A 153 -8.64 -3.19 -8.16
CA HIS A 153 -8.42 -4.04 -7.00
C HIS A 153 -9.64 -4.04 -6.07
N PRO A 154 -10.06 -5.21 -5.51
CA PRO A 154 -11.16 -5.32 -4.55
C PRO A 154 -11.13 -4.35 -3.37
N HIS A 155 -9.94 -3.93 -2.90
CA HIS A 155 -9.81 -2.91 -1.85
C HIS A 155 -10.41 -1.53 -2.24
N LEU A 156 -10.74 -1.29 -3.51
CA LEU A 156 -11.52 -0.12 -3.91
C LEU A 156 -12.98 -0.23 -3.47
N ASP A 157 -13.57 -1.42 -3.44
CA ASP A 157 -14.98 -1.65 -3.07
C ASP A 157 -15.18 -1.79 -1.55
N GLY A 158 -14.18 -1.36 -0.78
CA GLY A 158 -14.13 -1.62 0.64
C GLY A 158 -13.49 -2.95 0.96
N GLY A 159 -13.66 -3.38 2.20
CA GLY A 159 -12.83 -4.45 2.73
C GLY A 159 -11.38 -3.99 2.94
N GLY A 160 -10.68 -4.76 3.75
CA GLY A 160 -9.27 -4.63 4.03
C GLY A 160 -8.80 -5.88 4.73
N VAL A 161 -7.50 -5.93 5.02
CA VAL A 161 -6.95 -6.88 5.99
C VAL A 161 -7.58 -6.65 7.39
N VAL A 162 -8.09 -5.44 7.69
CA VAL A 162 -8.54 -5.05 9.04
C VAL A 162 -9.88 -4.30 9.10
N TYR A 163 -10.34 -3.62 8.03
CA TYR A 163 -11.67 -2.98 8.01
C TYR A 163 -12.65 -3.79 7.17
N PHE A 164 -13.49 -4.57 7.84
CA PHE A 164 -14.37 -5.58 7.24
C PHE A 164 -15.71 -5.03 6.76
N ALA A 165 -16.04 -3.76 7.03
CA ALA A 165 -17.30 -3.20 6.57
C ALA A 165 -17.25 -2.93 5.06
N THR A 166 -18.32 -3.33 4.38
CA THR A 166 -18.59 -2.92 3.00
C THR A 166 -18.77 -1.40 2.97
N VAL A 167 -17.96 -0.71 2.18
CA VAL A 167 -18.10 0.73 1.94
C VAL A 167 -18.46 0.96 0.48
N ALA A 168 -19.00 2.14 0.18
CA ALA A 168 -19.09 2.57 -1.20
C ALA A 168 -17.69 2.52 -1.84
N ARG A 169 -17.66 2.19 -3.14
CA ARG A 169 -16.42 2.13 -3.89
C ARG A 169 -15.65 3.44 -3.75
N ARG A 170 -14.41 3.35 -3.28
CA ARG A 170 -13.47 4.44 -3.11
C ARG A 170 -13.13 5.04 -4.47
N ALA A 171 -13.10 6.37 -4.55
CA ALA A 171 -12.58 7.05 -5.72
C ALA A 171 -11.13 6.62 -5.96
N SER A 172 -10.83 6.23 -7.21
CA SER A 172 -9.48 5.84 -7.63
C SER A 172 -8.89 6.79 -8.69
N CYS A 173 -9.65 7.82 -9.05
CA CYS A 173 -9.25 8.92 -9.90
C CYS A 173 -9.38 10.22 -9.11
N PHE A 174 -8.47 11.16 -9.35
CA PHE A 174 -8.61 12.50 -8.81
C PHE A 174 -9.70 13.26 -9.59
N PRO A 175 -10.58 13.99 -8.92
CA PRO A 175 -11.52 14.88 -9.59
C PRO A 175 -10.76 16.00 -10.29
N ILE A 176 -11.36 16.56 -11.35
CA ILE A 176 -10.87 17.82 -11.91
C ILE A 176 -11.09 18.92 -10.88
N SER A 177 -10.16 19.88 -10.80
CA SER A 177 -10.31 21.03 -9.91
C SER A 177 -11.54 21.86 -10.27
N ASP A 178 -12.22 22.39 -9.25
CA ASP A 178 -13.41 23.21 -9.43
C ASP A 178 -13.13 24.43 -10.32
N ASP A 179 -11.99 25.10 -10.12
CA ASP A 179 -11.56 26.22 -10.98
C ASP A 179 -11.54 25.84 -12.48
N GLU A 180 -10.99 24.67 -12.81
CA GLU A 180 -10.87 24.21 -14.20
C GLU A 180 -12.26 23.87 -14.76
N CYS A 181 -13.13 23.31 -13.93
CA CYS A 181 -14.53 23.04 -14.27
C CYS A 181 -15.38 24.31 -14.50
N GLN A 182 -15.08 25.40 -13.80
CA GLN A 182 -15.81 26.66 -13.92
C GLN A 182 -15.37 27.49 -15.12
N VAL A 183 -14.09 27.42 -15.49
CA VAL A 183 -13.54 28.29 -16.55
C VAL A 183 -13.44 27.60 -17.91
N ASN A 184 -13.36 26.27 -17.97
CA ASN A 184 -13.21 25.54 -19.22
C ASN A 184 -14.54 24.94 -19.68
N GLU A 185 -15.20 25.62 -20.63
CA GLU A 185 -16.48 25.19 -21.21
C GLU A 185 -16.44 23.84 -21.95
N ASN A 186 -15.24 23.33 -22.26
CA ASN A 186 -15.06 22.02 -22.89
C ASN A 186 -15.07 20.86 -21.88
N ILE A 187 -15.11 21.16 -20.58
CA ILE A 187 -15.22 20.15 -19.53
C ILE A 187 -16.68 19.96 -19.20
N ASP A 188 -17.13 18.73 -19.33
CA ASP A 188 -18.44 18.33 -18.83
C ASP A 188 -18.46 18.45 -17.30
N SER A 189 -19.08 19.53 -16.83
CA SER A 189 -19.18 19.88 -15.43
C SER A 189 -19.98 18.88 -14.61
N THR A 190 -20.75 18.00 -15.24
CA THR A 190 -21.61 17.03 -14.56
C THR A 190 -20.94 15.67 -14.31
N SER A 191 -19.91 15.31 -15.08
CA SER A 191 -19.29 13.96 -15.01
C SER A 191 -17.88 13.93 -14.43
N LYS A 192 -17.17 15.06 -14.38
CA LYS A 192 -15.73 15.08 -14.03
C LYS A 192 -15.35 16.04 -12.89
N CYS A 193 -16.32 16.82 -12.42
CA CYS A 193 -16.12 17.85 -11.42
C CYS A 193 -16.60 17.37 -10.05
N PHE A 194 -15.92 17.82 -9.00
CA PHE A 194 -16.31 17.48 -7.64
C PHE A 194 -17.63 18.18 -7.31
N THR A 195 -18.73 17.45 -7.28
CA THR A 195 -20.01 17.99 -6.85
C THR A 195 -20.10 17.80 -5.33
N SER A 196 -20.07 18.92 -4.60
CA SER A 196 -20.17 18.97 -3.13
C SER A 196 -21.53 18.52 -2.62
#